data_AF-A0A8H5ZMP4-F1
#
_entry.id   AF-A0A8H5ZMP4-F1
#
_cell.length_a   1.000
_cell.length_b   1.000
_cell.length_c   1.000
_cell.angle_alpha   90.00
_cell.angle_beta   90.00
_cell.angle_gamma   90.00
#
_symmetry.space_group_name_H-M   'P 1'
#
loop_
_entity.id
_entity.type
_entity.pdbx_description
1 polymer ?
#
loop_
_entity_poly.entity_id
_entity_poly.type
_entity_poly.pdbx_seq_one_letter_code
_entity_poly.pdbx_strand_id
1 'polypeptide(L)'
;MLARHAPAQKALSAATHRALPAASAATRLSTAAPSNRTQKRTLATVQDTPPKRTYGGLKDQDRIFQNLYGHHGADLKSAMKYGDWYKTKEILLKGHDWIISEIKASGLRGRGGAGFPSGLKWSFMNFKDWDKDDKPRYLVVNADEGEPGTCKDREIMRKDPHKLIEGCLVAGRAMNATAAYIYIRGEFYHEATVLQRAIQEAYQAGLIGKNACGSGYDFDVYIHRGMGAYVCEEMSIPLRELIEKHCGGVRGGWDNLKAVIPGGSSTPILPKHICDDQLMDFDALKDSQSGFGTAAVIVMDKSTDVVRAITRLAKFYHHDVHLAEKAQSGRTRSWTASTRARLASVKLTCSKS
;
A
#
# COMPACT_ATOMS: atom_id res chain seq x y z
N MET A 1 -41.03 -28.33 -26.77
CA MET A 1 -41.72 -29.58 -26.38
C MET A 1 -40.92 -30.74 -26.98
N LEU A 2 -40.18 -31.48 -26.15
CA LEU A 2 -40.44 -32.90 -25.80
C LEU A 2 -40.11 -33.84 -26.99
N ALA A 3 -39.40 -34.96 -26.85
CA ALA A 3 -38.73 -35.61 -25.75
C ALA A 3 -37.86 -36.75 -26.34
N ARG A 4 -36.94 -37.24 -25.52
CA ARG A 4 -36.09 -38.43 -25.72
C ARG A 4 -36.92 -39.71 -25.86
N HIS A 5 -36.39 -40.72 -26.57
CA HIS A 5 -36.61 -42.12 -26.22
C HIS A 5 -35.44 -43.02 -26.63
N ALA A 6 -35.11 -43.93 -25.70
CA ALA A 6 -34.24 -45.10 -25.85
C ALA A 6 -35.13 -46.37 -25.89
N PRO A 7 -34.56 -47.53 -26.25
CA PRO A 7 -34.85 -48.78 -25.50
C PRO A 7 -33.55 -49.60 -25.22
N ALA A 8 -33.32 -50.07 -23.97
CA ALA A 8 -33.64 -51.40 -23.38
C ALA A 8 -32.54 -52.47 -23.64
N GLN A 9 -31.73 -52.92 -22.68
CA GLN A 9 -31.90 -53.86 -21.53
C GLN A 9 -31.99 -55.38 -21.85
N LYS A 10 -31.08 -56.16 -21.24
CA LYS A 10 -31.23 -57.50 -20.60
C LYS A 10 -29.90 -57.82 -19.84
N ALA A 11 -29.86 -57.90 -18.50
CA ALA A 11 -30.27 -58.99 -17.57
C ALA A 11 -29.23 -60.15 -17.52
N LEU A 12 -28.87 -60.86 -16.44
CA LEU A 12 -29.13 -60.89 -14.97
C LEU A 12 -28.26 -62.02 -14.36
N SER A 13 -27.91 -61.97 -13.06
CA SER A 13 -28.04 -63.02 -12.02
C SER A 13 -26.99 -62.80 -10.89
N ALA A 14 -27.36 -62.46 -9.65
CA ALA A 14 -28.00 -63.22 -8.54
C ALA A 14 -26.97 -63.94 -7.64
N ALA A 15 -26.72 -63.45 -6.41
CA ALA A 15 -27.18 -64.00 -5.11
C ALA A 15 -25.95 -64.59 -4.34
N THR A 16 -25.76 -64.64 -3.01
CA THR A 16 -26.65 -64.57 -1.82
C THR A 16 -25.80 -64.45 -0.53
N HIS A 17 -26.43 -64.06 0.59
CA HIS A 17 -25.94 -63.90 1.98
C HIS A 17 -25.65 -65.18 2.80
N ARG A 18 -24.76 -65.08 3.81
CA ARG A 18 -24.83 -65.53 5.26
C ARG A 18 -23.39 -65.73 5.80
N ALA A 19 -22.91 -65.22 6.95
CA ALA A 19 -23.29 -65.20 8.38
C ALA A 19 -22.19 -65.92 9.23
N LEU A 20 -21.89 -65.36 10.41
CA LEU A 20 -20.80 -65.66 11.38
C LEU A 20 -20.80 -67.09 11.97
N PRO A 21 -19.73 -67.52 12.70
CA PRO A 21 -19.74 -67.37 14.18
C PRO A 21 -18.38 -67.13 14.87
N ALA A 22 -18.50 -66.98 16.20
CA ALA A 22 -17.59 -66.52 17.25
C ALA A 22 -16.32 -67.33 17.57
N ALA A 23 -15.37 -66.68 18.25
CA ALA A 23 -14.40 -67.34 19.13
C ALA A 23 -14.12 -66.50 20.40
N SER A 24 -14.02 -67.22 21.51
CA SER A 24 -13.95 -66.82 22.91
C SER A 24 -12.52 -66.59 23.38
N ALA A 25 -12.30 -65.62 24.27
CA ALA A 25 -11.18 -65.64 25.21
C ALA A 25 -11.55 -64.88 26.49
N ALA A 26 -11.74 -65.64 27.57
CA ALA A 26 -11.97 -65.14 28.92
C ALA A 26 -10.64 -64.89 29.64
N THR A 27 -10.50 -63.78 30.38
CA THR A 27 -9.56 -63.69 31.50
C THR A 27 -10.06 -62.72 32.58
N ARG A 28 -10.53 -63.33 33.68
CA ARG A 28 -10.50 -62.96 35.12
C ARG A 28 -10.85 -61.52 35.55
N LEU A 29 -11.96 -61.43 36.31
CA LEU A 29 -12.30 -60.30 37.18
C LEU A 29 -11.36 -60.24 38.41
N SER A 30 -10.88 -59.04 38.73
CA SER A 30 -10.50 -58.66 40.10
C SER A 30 -11.36 -57.47 40.53
N THR A 31 -12.12 -57.65 41.61
CA THR A 31 -12.99 -56.68 42.24
C THR A 31 -12.20 -55.66 43.07
N ALA A 32 -12.34 -54.37 42.78
CA ALA A 32 -11.97 -53.28 43.68
C ALA A 32 -13.03 -52.17 43.63
N ALA A 33 -13.42 -51.69 44.81
CA ALA A 33 -14.55 -50.79 45.10
C ALA A 33 -14.41 -49.37 44.51
N PRO A 34 -15.50 -48.60 44.35
CA PRO A 34 -15.48 -47.33 43.63
C PRO A 34 -14.99 -46.18 44.54
N SER A 35 -13.91 -45.50 44.15
CA SER A 35 -13.54 -44.22 44.75
C SER A 35 -14.21 -43.08 43.97
N ASN A 36 -15.12 -42.36 44.62
CA ASN A 36 -15.71 -41.11 44.14
C ASN A 36 -14.60 -40.08 43.85
N ARG A 37 -14.31 -39.83 42.57
CA ARG A 37 -13.52 -38.67 42.11
C ARG A 37 -14.39 -37.82 41.20
N THR A 38 -14.79 -36.68 41.72
CA THR A 38 -15.50 -35.60 41.03
C THR A 38 -14.73 -35.19 39.77
N GLN A 39 -15.23 -35.59 38.59
CA GLN A 39 -14.75 -35.04 37.31
C GLN A 39 -15.18 -33.58 37.19
N LYS A 40 -14.26 -32.65 37.44
CA LYS A 40 -14.40 -31.28 36.94
C LYS A 40 -14.41 -31.34 35.41
N ARG A 41 -15.57 -31.09 34.80
CA ARG A 41 -15.67 -30.81 33.36
C ARG A 41 -14.94 -29.50 33.07
N THR A 42 -13.70 -29.57 32.60
CA THR A 42 -13.03 -28.43 31.96
C THR A 42 -13.53 -28.34 30.53
N LEU A 43 -14.30 -27.29 30.23
CA LEU A 43 -14.60 -26.88 28.86
C LEU A 43 -13.29 -26.38 28.23
N ALA A 44 -12.58 -27.26 27.52
CA ALA A 44 -11.44 -26.86 26.71
C ALA A 44 -11.98 -26.29 25.38
N THR A 45 -12.29 -25.00 25.34
CA THR A 45 -12.28 -24.28 24.06
C THR A 45 -10.82 -24.10 23.67
N VAL A 46 -10.30 -25.04 22.88
CA VAL A 46 -9.08 -24.82 22.11
C VAL A 46 -9.43 -23.78 21.05
N GLN A 47 -9.25 -22.50 21.39
CA GLN A 47 -9.07 -21.49 20.35
C GLN A 47 -7.67 -21.75 19.80
N ASP A 48 -7.59 -22.38 18.63
CA ASP A 48 -6.36 -22.40 17.85
C ASP A 48 -5.88 -20.95 17.74
N THR A 49 -4.76 -20.66 18.39
CA THR A 49 -4.16 -19.33 18.30
C THR A 49 -3.78 -19.14 16.83
N PRO A 50 -4.29 -18.12 16.14
CA PRO A 50 -3.95 -17.90 14.74
C PRO A 50 -2.42 -17.84 14.61
N PRO A 51 -1.84 -18.45 13.57
CA PRO A 51 -0.39 -18.57 13.43
C PRO A 51 0.25 -17.20 13.58
N LYS A 52 1.24 -17.10 14.48
CA LYS A 52 1.95 -15.86 14.79
C LYS A 52 2.69 -15.42 13.53
N ARG A 53 2.11 -14.50 12.76
CA ARG A 53 2.70 -13.97 11.53
C ARG A 53 3.94 -13.16 11.89
N THR A 54 5.09 -13.55 11.33
CA THR A 54 6.30 -12.73 11.35
C THR A 54 6.32 -11.87 10.10
N TYR A 55 6.52 -10.57 10.27
CA TYR A 55 6.60 -9.59 9.18
C TYR A 55 8.05 -9.16 8.98
N GLY A 56 8.39 -8.66 7.78
CA GLY A 56 9.76 -8.35 7.39
C GLY A 56 10.38 -9.40 6.46
N GLY A 57 11.68 -9.27 6.17
CA GLY A 57 12.42 -10.28 5.38
C GLY A 57 12.02 -10.43 3.90
N LEU A 58 11.56 -9.35 3.25
CA LEU A 58 11.22 -9.35 1.82
C LEU A 58 12.43 -9.77 0.97
N LYS A 59 12.28 -10.82 0.15
CA LYS A 59 13.33 -11.27 -0.77
C LYS A 59 13.46 -10.31 -1.94
N ASP A 60 14.64 -10.22 -2.55
CA ASP A 60 14.87 -9.28 -3.64
C ASP A 60 13.99 -9.53 -4.87
N GLN A 61 13.69 -10.80 -5.16
CA GLN A 61 12.76 -11.19 -6.23
C GLN A 61 11.30 -10.76 -5.98
N ASP A 62 10.92 -10.54 -4.72
CA ASP A 62 9.58 -10.14 -4.32
C ASP A 62 9.42 -8.61 -4.33
N ARG A 63 10.51 -7.86 -4.61
CA ARG A 63 10.48 -6.39 -4.72
C ARG A 63 9.87 -5.97 -6.05
N ILE A 64 8.88 -5.10 -5.97
CA ILE A 64 8.25 -4.49 -7.16
C ILE A 64 9.18 -3.48 -7.83
N PHE A 65 9.84 -2.61 -7.04
CA PHE A 65 10.78 -1.60 -7.55
C PHE A 65 12.21 -2.14 -7.58
N GLN A 66 12.57 -2.79 -8.69
CA GLN A 66 13.85 -3.51 -8.82
C GLN A 66 15.04 -2.60 -9.14
N ASN A 67 14.82 -1.50 -9.87
CA ASN A 67 15.88 -0.53 -10.22
C ASN A 67 15.96 0.66 -9.24
N LEU A 68 15.46 0.52 -8.01
CA LEU A 68 15.35 1.63 -7.05
C LEU A 68 16.70 2.30 -6.69
N TYR A 69 17.83 1.61 -6.92
CA TYR A 69 19.17 2.15 -6.70
C TYR A 69 19.86 2.66 -7.97
N GLY A 70 19.26 2.50 -9.15
CA GLY A 70 19.80 3.00 -10.42
C GLY A 70 21.00 2.19 -10.92
N HIS A 71 21.06 0.90 -10.60
CA HIS A 71 22.09 -0.01 -11.12
C HIS A 71 21.93 -0.27 -12.62
N HIS A 72 20.75 0.00 -13.16
CA HIS A 72 20.40 -0.15 -14.57
C HIS A 72 19.85 1.16 -15.13
N GLY A 73 19.81 1.27 -16.47
CA GLY A 73 19.27 2.45 -17.14
C GLY A 73 17.79 2.66 -16.84
N ALA A 74 17.35 3.91 -16.87
CA ALA A 74 15.94 4.29 -16.75
C ALA A 74 15.20 4.27 -18.11
N ASP A 75 15.87 3.80 -19.17
CA ASP A 75 15.36 3.72 -20.53
C ASP A 75 14.42 2.51 -20.73
N LEU A 76 13.62 2.55 -21.80
CA LEU A 76 12.64 1.52 -22.12
C LEU A 76 13.26 0.13 -22.28
N LYS A 77 14.44 0.01 -22.90
CA LYS A 77 15.09 -1.28 -23.12
C LYS A 77 15.47 -1.92 -21.78
N SER A 78 16.01 -1.12 -20.86
CA SER A 78 16.29 -1.55 -19.50
C SER A 78 15.01 -1.96 -18.78
N ALA A 79 13.96 -1.14 -18.83
CA ALA A 79 12.67 -1.42 -18.18
C ALA A 79 12.05 -2.76 -18.62
N MET A 80 11.97 -3.01 -19.93
CA MET A 80 11.39 -4.24 -20.48
C MET A 80 12.15 -5.51 -20.04
N LYS A 81 13.47 -5.41 -19.81
CA LYS A 81 14.27 -6.54 -19.31
C LYS A 81 13.84 -6.96 -17.89
N TYR A 82 13.37 -6.03 -17.08
CA TYR A 82 12.92 -6.28 -15.70
C TYR A 82 11.40 -6.47 -15.58
N GLY A 83 10.72 -6.71 -16.72
CA GLY A 83 9.31 -7.09 -16.74
C GLY A 83 8.33 -5.94 -16.86
N ASP A 84 8.79 -4.70 -17.01
CA ASP A 84 7.89 -3.59 -17.34
C ASP A 84 7.34 -3.79 -18.75
N TRP A 85 6.10 -3.35 -18.94
CA TRP A 85 5.35 -3.53 -20.17
C TRP A 85 5.07 -5.00 -20.54
N TYR A 86 5.29 -5.94 -19.61
CA TYR A 86 5.06 -7.35 -19.85
C TYR A 86 3.57 -7.66 -19.86
N LYS A 87 3.06 -8.09 -21.03
CA LYS A 87 1.65 -8.47 -21.23
C LYS A 87 0.65 -7.38 -20.85
N THR A 88 1.06 -6.11 -20.87
CA THR A 88 0.17 -4.98 -20.57
C THR A 88 -1.05 -4.99 -21.49
N LYS A 89 -0.88 -5.29 -22.78
CA LYS A 89 -2.00 -5.47 -23.72
C LYS A 89 -3.03 -6.49 -23.22
N GLU A 90 -2.57 -7.65 -22.74
CA GLU A 90 -3.47 -8.70 -22.22
C GLU A 90 -4.23 -8.20 -20.99
N ILE A 91 -3.56 -7.45 -20.10
CA ILE A 91 -4.19 -6.82 -18.93
C ILE A 91 -5.27 -5.82 -19.36
N LEU A 92 -4.99 -4.97 -20.35
CA LEU A 92 -5.95 -3.96 -20.84
C LEU A 92 -7.20 -4.60 -21.46
N LEU A 93 -7.02 -5.72 -22.17
CA LEU A 93 -8.09 -6.46 -22.83
C LEU A 93 -9.01 -7.21 -21.84
N LYS A 94 -8.54 -7.52 -20.62
CA LYS A 94 -9.40 -8.10 -19.57
C LYS A 94 -10.48 -7.14 -19.06
N GLY A 95 -10.32 -5.84 -19.33
CA GLY A 95 -11.33 -4.82 -19.03
C GLY A 95 -11.25 -4.25 -17.61
N HIS A 96 -11.97 -3.14 -17.40
CA HIS A 96 -11.88 -2.35 -16.17
C HIS A 96 -12.37 -3.10 -14.92
N ASP A 97 -13.45 -3.87 -15.03
CA ASP A 97 -14.03 -4.61 -13.91
C ASP A 97 -13.06 -5.67 -13.37
N TRP A 98 -12.36 -6.36 -14.27
CA TRP A 98 -11.34 -7.34 -13.87
C TRP A 98 -10.19 -6.65 -13.13
N ILE A 99 -9.64 -5.55 -13.68
CA ILE A 99 -8.53 -4.81 -13.06
C ILE A 99 -8.94 -4.30 -11.66
N ILE A 100 -10.10 -3.67 -11.53
CA ILE A 100 -10.60 -3.18 -10.23
C ILE A 100 -10.76 -4.33 -9.23
N SER A 101 -11.29 -5.47 -9.67
CA SER A 101 -11.50 -6.64 -8.80
C SER A 101 -10.19 -7.22 -8.28
N GLU A 102 -9.18 -7.36 -9.14
CA GLU A 102 -7.84 -7.80 -8.73
C GLU A 102 -7.20 -6.83 -7.73
N ILE A 103 -7.33 -5.52 -7.95
CA ILE A 103 -6.79 -4.53 -7.01
C ILE A 103 -7.53 -4.56 -5.67
N LYS A 104 -8.85 -4.77 -5.65
CA LYS A 104 -9.60 -4.98 -4.40
C LYS A 104 -9.15 -6.26 -3.70
N ALA A 105 -8.99 -7.35 -4.43
CA ALA A 105 -8.55 -8.65 -3.90
C ALA A 105 -7.11 -8.58 -3.33
N SER A 106 -6.23 -7.77 -3.93
CA SER A 106 -4.86 -7.56 -3.44
C SER A 106 -4.78 -6.89 -2.06
N GLY A 107 -5.86 -6.24 -1.61
CA GLY A 107 -5.85 -5.46 -0.37
C GLY A 107 -5.02 -4.18 -0.44
N LEU A 108 -4.67 -3.71 -1.65
CA LEU A 108 -3.87 -2.49 -1.83
C LEU A 108 -4.57 -1.27 -1.22
N ARG A 109 -3.85 -0.58 -0.34
CA ARG A 109 -4.25 0.70 0.26
C ARG A 109 -3.42 1.83 -0.34
N GLY A 110 -3.97 3.04 -0.36
CA GLY A 110 -3.32 4.24 -0.87
C GLY A 110 -1.92 4.40 -0.29
N ARG A 111 -0.95 4.72 -1.15
CA ARG A 111 0.49 4.79 -0.86
C ARG A 111 0.95 6.22 -0.57
N GLY A 112 0.05 6.90 0.10
CA GLY A 112 -0.62 8.00 -0.49
C GLY A 112 -1.55 8.70 0.49
N GLY A 113 -1.40 8.52 1.77
CA GLY A 113 -1.93 9.50 2.72
C GLY A 113 -2.95 8.84 3.61
N ALA A 114 -4.15 8.89 3.06
CA ALA A 114 -5.33 8.39 3.73
C ALA A 114 -5.34 6.87 3.96
N GLY A 115 -4.42 6.11 3.36
CA GLY A 115 -4.47 4.65 3.39
C GLY A 115 -5.80 4.10 2.85
N PHE A 116 -6.48 4.85 1.97
CA PHE A 116 -7.79 4.48 1.47
C PHE A 116 -7.66 3.26 0.54
N PRO A 117 -8.54 2.24 0.59
CA PRO A 117 -8.46 1.08 -0.28
C PRO A 117 -8.46 1.48 -1.77
N SER A 118 -7.37 1.23 -2.49
CA SER A 118 -7.13 1.78 -3.83
C SER A 118 -8.15 1.29 -4.85
N GLY A 119 -8.47 -0.01 -4.83
CA GLY A 119 -9.45 -0.60 -5.74
C GLY A 119 -10.87 -0.09 -5.51
N LEU A 120 -11.23 0.22 -4.25
CA LEU A 120 -12.50 0.86 -3.93
C LEU A 120 -12.54 2.30 -4.49
N LYS A 121 -11.45 3.07 -4.32
CA LYS A 121 -11.34 4.44 -4.84
C LYS A 121 -11.53 4.48 -6.35
N TRP A 122 -10.87 3.57 -7.08
CA TRP A 122 -10.97 3.50 -8.53
C TRP A 122 -12.39 3.15 -8.99
N SER A 123 -13.10 2.31 -8.25
CA SER A 123 -14.48 1.93 -8.62
C SER A 123 -15.49 3.08 -8.60
N PHE A 124 -15.18 4.20 -7.95
CA PHE A 124 -16.06 5.38 -7.96
C PHE A 124 -16.13 6.07 -9.32
N MET A 125 -15.14 5.85 -10.20
CA MET A 125 -15.13 6.43 -11.54
C MET A 125 -16.10 5.75 -12.51
N ASN A 126 -16.48 4.50 -12.22
CA ASN A 126 -17.39 3.71 -13.05
C ASN A 126 -18.78 3.64 -12.40
N PHE A 127 -19.35 4.82 -12.11
CA PHE A 127 -20.70 4.93 -11.55
C PHE A 127 -21.76 4.46 -12.56
N LYS A 128 -23.01 4.27 -12.12
CA LYS A 128 -24.09 3.81 -13.00
C LYS A 128 -24.22 4.73 -14.23
N ASP A 129 -24.27 4.13 -15.43
CA ASP A 129 -24.37 4.84 -16.71
C ASP A 129 -23.14 5.71 -17.08
N TRP A 130 -21.96 5.43 -16.49
CA TRP A 130 -20.70 6.14 -16.80
C TRP A 130 -20.32 6.09 -18.29
N ASP A 131 -20.73 5.03 -19.00
CA ASP A 131 -20.49 4.78 -20.42
C ASP A 131 -21.29 5.72 -21.32
N LYS A 132 -22.35 6.34 -20.78
CA LYS A 132 -23.17 7.35 -21.45
C LYS A 132 -22.71 8.79 -21.16
N ASP A 133 -21.81 8.96 -20.20
CA ASP A 133 -21.20 10.26 -19.91
C ASP A 133 -20.12 10.55 -20.95
N ASP A 134 -20.32 11.62 -21.72
CA ASP A 134 -19.44 12.08 -22.79
C ASP A 134 -18.23 12.86 -22.27
N LYS A 135 -18.19 13.14 -20.95
CA LYS A 135 -17.09 13.88 -20.35
C LYS A 135 -15.81 13.05 -20.34
N PRO A 136 -14.67 13.68 -20.70
CA PRO A 136 -13.38 13.03 -20.55
C PRO A 136 -13.09 12.80 -19.07
N ARG A 137 -12.58 11.61 -18.76
CA ARG A 137 -12.16 11.22 -17.41
C ARG A 137 -10.65 11.25 -17.34
N TYR A 138 -10.12 11.79 -16.26
CA TYR A 138 -8.67 11.97 -16.11
C TYR A 138 -8.17 11.23 -14.89
N LEU A 139 -6.99 10.63 -15.04
CA LEU A 139 -6.18 10.19 -13.92
C LEU A 139 -5.23 11.34 -13.55
N VAL A 140 -5.21 11.73 -12.29
CA VAL A 140 -4.18 12.63 -11.77
C VAL A 140 -3.26 11.81 -10.86
N VAL A 141 -1.98 11.79 -11.19
CA VAL A 141 -0.94 11.14 -10.39
C VAL A 141 -0.24 12.19 -9.56
N ASN A 142 -0.28 12.01 -8.24
CA ASN A 142 0.43 12.85 -7.30
C ASN A 142 1.91 12.42 -7.26
N ALA A 143 2.79 13.26 -7.80
CA ALA A 143 4.25 13.11 -7.72
C ALA A 143 4.90 14.39 -7.16
N ASP A 144 4.18 15.10 -6.27
CA ASP A 144 4.65 16.33 -5.64
C ASP A 144 5.72 16.05 -4.59
N GLU A 145 5.61 14.99 -3.78
CA GLU A 145 6.57 14.62 -2.73
C GLU A 145 7.12 15.84 -1.94
N GLY A 146 6.25 16.75 -1.53
CA GLY A 146 6.63 17.90 -0.70
C GLY A 146 6.87 17.55 0.77
N GLU A 147 6.57 16.31 1.19
CA GLU A 147 6.62 15.90 2.60
C GLU A 147 8.07 15.81 3.12
N PRO A 148 8.40 16.54 4.20
CA PRO A 148 9.69 16.39 4.85
C PRO A 148 9.95 14.95 5.27
N GLY A 149 11.07 14.40 4.80
CA GLY A 149 11.50 13.02 5.05
C GLY A 149 11.16 12.04 3.94
N THR A 150 10.37 12.43 2.93
CA THR A 150 9.91 11.54 1.86
C THR A 150 10.78 11.69 0.61
N CYS A 151 11.23 10.57 0.06
CA CYS A 151 12.01 10.50 -1.19
C CYS A 151 11.64 9.32 -2.11
N LYS A 152 10.61 8.54 -1.73
CA LYS A 152 10.17 7.33 -2.44
C LYS A 152 9.71 7.61 -3.88
N ASP A 153 8.93 8.66 -4.09
CA ASP A 153 8.33 9.02 -5.37
C ASP A 153 9.42 9.56 -6.31
N ARG A 154 10.35 10.36 -5.77
CA ARG A 154 11.56 10.81 -6.47
C ARG A 154 12.39 9.67 -7.03
N GLU A 155 12.61 8.61 -6.26
CA GLU A 155 13.38 7.46 -6.73
C GLU A 155 12.68 6.74 -7.90
N ILE A 156 11.36 6.56 -7.82
CA ILE A 156 10.57 5.95 -8.90
C ILE A 156 10.68 6.80 -10.17
N MET A 157 10.46 8.12 -10.08
CA MET A 157 10.50 9.01 -11.25
C MET A 157 11.86 9.03 -11.97
N ARG A 158 12.97 8.97 -11.24
CA ARG A 158 14.31 9.12 -11.85
C ARG A 158 14.98 7.80 -12.22
N LYS A 159 14.55 6.66 -11.65
CA LYS A 159 15.22 5.36 -11.85
C LYS A 159 14.31 4.29 -12.45
N ASP A 160 13.01 4.39 -12.24
CA ASP A 160 12.04 3.39 -12.73
C ASP A 160 10.78 4.06 -13.35
N PRO A 161 10.96 5.01 -14.28
CA PRO A 161 9.85 5.83 -14.79
C PRO A 161 8.84 5.03 -15.62
N HIS A 162 9.29 3.99 -16.33
CA HIS A 162 8.44 3.16 -17.18
C HIS A 162 7.37 2.42 -16.39
N LYS A 163 7.70 1.94 -15.18
CA LYS A 163 6.75 1.34 -14.24
C LYS A 163 5.64 2.31 -13.81
N LEU A 164 5.99 3.58 -13.59
CA LEU A 164 5.01 4.61 -13.29
C LEU A 164 4.07 4.86 -14.48
N ILE A 165 4.63 4.96 -15.69
CA ILE A 165 3.86 5.20 -16.92
C ILE A 165 2.94 4.00 -17.23
N GLU A 166 3.43 2.77 -17.11
CA GLU A 166 2.60 1.56 -17.25
C GLU A 166 1.50 1.53 -16.18
N GLY A 167 1.84 1.87 -14.93
CA GLY A 167 0.86 2.02 -13.86
C GLY A 167 -0.22 3.05 -14.17
N CYS A 168 0.14 4.17 -14.81
CA CYS A 168 -0.83 5.16 -15.29
C CYS A 168 -1.79 4.56 -16.30
N LEU A 169 -1.28 3.79 -17.27
CA LEU A 169 -2.09 3.15 -18.31
C LEU A 169 -3.06 2.12 -17.73
N VAL A 170 -2.58 1.25 -16.83
CA VAL A 170 -3.41 0.22 -16.19
C VAL A 170 -4.45 0.83 -15.26
N ALA A 171 -4.08 1.81 -14.43
CA ALA A 171 -5.02 2.52 -13.56
C ALA A 171 -6.02 3.36 -14.37
N GLY A 172 -5.54 4.01 -15.44
CA GLY A 172 -6.36 4.73 -16.40
C GLY A 172 -7.41 3.83 -17.02
N ARG A 173 -7.01 2.64 -17.49
CA ARG A 173 -7.92 1.63 -18.06
C ARG A 173 -8.96 1.17 -17.04
N ALA A 174 -8.56 0.97 -15.79
CA ALA A 174 -9.47 0.58 -14.71
C ALA A 174 -10.54 1.64 -14.42
N MET A 175 -10.20 2.92 -14.53
CA MET A 175 -11.11 4.04 -14.30
C MET A 175 -11.74 4.58 -15.59
N ASN A 176 -11.49 3.92 -16.72
CA ASN A 176 -11.87 4.37 -18.07
C ASN A 176 -11.49 5.84 -18.34
N ALA A 177 -10.30 6.26 -17.89
CA ALA A 177 -9.74 7.59 -18.14
C ALA A 177 -9.25 7.71 -19.60
N THR A 178 -9.17 8.92 -20.14
CA THR A 178 -8.62 9.19 -21.48
C THR A 178 -7.19 9.70 -21.43
N ALA A 179 -6.79 10.31 -20.31
CA ALA A 179 -5.43 10.75 -20.11
C ALA A 179 -5.01 10.71 -18.63
N ALA A 180 -3.71 10.60 -18.40
CA ALA A 180 -3.05 10.82 -17.12
C ALA A 180 -2.32 12.16 -17.10
N TYR A 181 -2.46 12.88 -15.99
CA TYR A 181 -1.64 14.05 -15.65
C TYR A 181 -0.79 13.72 -14.44
N ILE A 182 0.52 13.66 -14.63
CA ILE A 182 1.48 13.46 -13.55
C ILE A 182 1.87 14.84 -13.03
N TYR A 183 1.39 15.19 -11.85
CA TYR A 183 1.73 16.44 -11.18
C TYR A 183 3.04 16.27 -10.43
N ILE A 184 4.09 16.95 -10.88
CA ILE A 184 5.44 16.90 -10.30
C ILE A 184 5.74 18.24 -9.66
N ARG A 185 6.34 18.24 -8.46
CA ARG A 185 6.79 19.49 -7.82
C ARG A 185 7.79 20.26 -8.68
N GLY A 186 7.82 21.58 -8.52
CA GLY A 186 8.67 22.45 -9.33
C GLY A 186 10.17 22.14 -9.21
N GLU A 187 10.61 21.73 -8.03
CA GLU A 187 12.01 21.45 -7.67
C GLU A 187 12.56 20.18 -8.33
N PHE A 188 11.68 19.27 -8.75
CA PHE A 188 12.03 18.01 -9.39
C PHE A 188 12.22 18.17 -10.91
N TYR A 189 13.08 19.13 -11.30
CA TYR A 189 13.38 19.38 -12.71
C TYR A 189 14.07 18.19 -13.39
N HIS A 190 15.04 17.58 -12.70
CA HIS A 190 15.78 16.44 -13.23
C HIS A 190 14.85 15.22 -13.40
N GLU A 191 14.07 14.91 -12.38
CA GLU A 191 13.09 13.82 -12.36
C GLU A 191 12.04 14.02 -13.46
N ALA A 192 11.51 15.24 -13.63
CA ALA A 192 10.57 15.56 -14.70
C ALA A 192 11.19 15.37 -16.10
N THR A 193 12.47 15.71 -16.27
CA THR A 193 13.19 15.51 -17.54
C THR A 193 13.38 14.03 -17.86
N VAL A 194 13.75 13.22 -16.86
CA VAL A 194 13.89 11.76 -17.01
C VAL A 194 12.54 11.13 -17.35
N LEU A 195 11.48 11.50 -16.63
CA LEU A 195 10.13 10.99 -16.89
C LEU A 195 9.61 11.42 -18.25
N GLN A 196 9.85 12.67 -18.66
CA GLN A 196 9.44 13.16 -19.99
C GLN A 196 10.11 12.37 -21.12
N ARG A 197 11.39 12.01 -20.97
CA ARG A 197 12.10 11.14 -21.93
C ARG A 197 11.50 9.74 -21.96
N ALA A 198 11.20 9.14 -20.81
CA ALA A 198 10.55 7.83 -20.75
C ALA A 198 9.14 7.84 -21.38
N ILE A 199 8.37 8.93 -21.18
CA ILE A 199 7.09 9.14 -21.86
C ILE A 199 7.28 9.17 -23.38
N GLN A 200 8.29 9.91 -23.88
CA GLN A 200 8.59 9.96 -25.31
C GLN A 200 8.97 8.59 -25.87
N GLU A 201 9.80 7.82 -25.15
CA GLU A 201 10.13 6.44 -25.52
C GLU A 201 8.87 5.55 -25.60
N ALA A 202 7.97 5.67 -24.63
CA ALA A 202 6.72 4.90 -24.61
C ALA A 202 5.77 5.30 -25.76
N TYR A 203 5.68 6.59 -26.10
CA TYR A 203 4.95 7.05 -27.29
C TYR A 203 5.56 6.52 -28.59
N GLN A 204 6.88 6.60 -28.74
CA GLN A 204 7.58 6.11 -29.93
C GLN A 204 7.42 4.59 -30.12
N ALA A 205 7.35 3.84 -29.02
CA ALA A 205 7.10 2.41 -29.04
C ALA A 205 5.61 2.02 -29.18
N GLY A 206 4.68 2.99 -29.23
CA GLY A 206 3.24 2.73 -29.31
C GLY A 206 2.65 2.10 -28.04
N LEU A 207 3.32 2.23 -26.90
CA LEU A 207 2.87 1.70 -25.61
C LEU A 207 1.79 2.59 -24.98
N ILE A 208 1.83 3.89 -25.26
CA ILE A 208 0.84 4.91 -24.87
C ILE A 208 0.48 5.77 -26.09
N GLY A 209 -0.54 6.60 -25.96
CA GLY A 209 -1.13 7.39 -27.03
C GLY A 209 -2.31 6.67 -27.67
N LYS A 210 -2.50 6.88 -28.99
CA LYS A 210 -3.55 6.19 -29.74
C LYS A 210 -3.30 4.69 -29.77
N ASN A 211 -4.33 3.90 -29.52
CA ASN A 211 -4.27 2.44 -29.51
C ASN A 211 -3.12 1.93 -28.63
N ALA A 212 -3.06 2.38 -27.38
CA ALA A 212 -2.01 2.07 -26.42
C ALA A 212 -1.76 0.56 -26.33
N CYS A 213 -0.50 0.13 -26.49
CA CYS A 213 -0.08 -1.27 -26.55
C CYS A 213 -0.81 -2.10 -27.63
N GLY A 214 -1.39 -1.48 -28.66
CA GLY A 214 -2.20 -2.16 -29.68
C GLY A 214 -3.49 -2.79 -29.14
N SER A 215 -4.07 -2.22 -28.08
CA SER A 215 -5.23 -2.77 -27.35
C SER A 215 -6.60 -2.26 -27.80
N GLY A 216 -6.65 -1.20 -28.60
CA GLY A 216 -7.86 -0.47 -28.99
C GLY A 216 -8.25 0.64 -27.99
N TYR A 217 -7.44 0.87 -26.95
CA TYR A 217 -7.67 1.90 -25.93
C TYR A 217 -6.72 3.08 -26.14
N ASP A 218 -7.27 4.28 -26.30
CA ASP A 218 -6.49 5.51 -26.41
C ASP A 218 -6.18 6.06 -25.01
N PHE A 219 -4.91 6.35 -24.74
CA PHE A 219 -4.49 6.86 -23.44
C PHE A 219 -3.23 7.73 -23.52
N ASP A 220 -3.39 9.02 -23.24
CA ASP A 220 -2.28 9.96 -23.22
C ASP A 220 -1.70 10.18 -21.82
N VAL A 221 -0.41 10.52 -21.75
CA VAL A 221 0.28 10.84 -20.49
C VAL A 221 0.97 12.19 -20.60
N TYR A 222 0.59 13.10 -19.70
CA TYR A 222 1.10 14.47 -19.63
C TYR A 222 1.80 14.71 -18.28
N ILE A 223 2.84 15.54 -18.30
CA ILE A 223 3.47 16.05 -17.08
C ILE A 223 2.99 17.47 -16.83
N HIS A 224 2.57 17.75 -15.60
CA HIS A 224 2.32 19.10 -15.12
C HIS A 224 3.31 19.43 -13.99
N ARG A 225 4.03 20.53 -14.10
CA ARG A 225 5.00 20.95 -13.07
C ARG A 225 4.40 22.05 -12.18
N GLY A 226 4.37 21.79 -10.89
CA GLY A 226 3.93 22.73 -9.86
C GLY A 226 4.94 23.82 -9.50
N MET A 227 4.58 24.67 -8.55
CA MET A 227 5.41 25.75 -8.00
C MET A 227 5.55 25.70 -6.46
N GLY A 228 5.68 24.49 -5.89
CA GLY A 228 6.08 24.30 -4.49
C GLY A 228 4.94 24.37 -3.46
N ALA A 229 3.83 23.65 -3.68
CA ALA A 229 2.71 23.57 -2.74
C ALA A 229 2.46 22.12 -2.29
N TYR A 230 2.58 21.88 -0.99
CA TYR A 230 2.62 20.54 -0.38
C TYR A 230 1.25 19.99 0.09
N VAL A 231 0.97 18.70 -0.17
CA VAL A 231 -0.12 17.87 0.44
C VAL A 231 0.33 16.40 0.69
N CYS A 232 -0.09 15.77 1.81
CA CYS A 232 0.54 14.59 2.49
C CYS A 232 0.01 13.18 2.15
N GLU A 233 0.88 12.15 2.27
CA GLU A 233 1.02 10.92 1.43
C GLU A 233 1.42 9.44 1.92
N GLU A 234 0.90 8.75 2.97
CA GLU A 234 1.15 7.44 3.69
C GLU A 234 1.43 5.93 3.19
N MET A 235 2.45 5.16 3.72
CA MET A 235 2.82 3.67 3.47
C MET A 235 3.76 2.88 4.50
N SER A 236 3.81 1.48 4.50
CA SER A 236 4.10 0.41 5.59
C SER A 236 5.35 -0.51 5.61
N ILE A 237 5.92 -0.80 6.83
CA ILE A 237 6.77 -1.95 7.34
C ILE A 237 7.13 -1.82 8.86
N PRO A 238 7.50 -2.86 9.65
CA PRO A 238 7.92 -2.71 11.07
C PRO A 238 9.10 -1.74 11.33
N LEU A 239 9.01 -0.89 12.37
CA LEU A 239 9.89 0.29 12.52
C LEU A 239 11.33 -0.07 12.88
N ARG A 240 11.52 -0.97 13.85
CA ARG A 240 12.85 -1.35 14.33
C ARG A 240 13.63 -2.17 13.30
N GLU A 241 12.98 -3.11 12.62
CA GLU A 241 13.60 -3.86 11.53
C GLU A 241 14.00 -2.93 10.38
N LEU A 242 13.12 -1.99 10.01
CA LEU A 242 13.44 -0.96 9.02
C LEU A 242 14.74 -0.23 9.37
N ILE A 243 14.85 0.32 10.57
CA ILE A 243 16.00 1.14 10.95
C ILE A 243 17.28 0.29 11.06
N GLU A 244 17.25 -0.81 11.81
CA GLU A 244 18.46 -1.58 12.13
C GLU A 244 18.98 -2.39 10.93
N LYS A 245 18.08 -2.98 10.12
CA LYS A 245 18.47 -3.87 9.03
C LYS A 245 18.60 -3.17 7.69
N HIS A 246 17.73 -2.19 7.41
CA HIS A 246 17.67 -1.54 6.10
C HIS A 246 18.35 -0.16 6.07
N CYS A 247 18.41 0.54 7.20
CA CYS A 247 19.03 1.88 7.28
C CYS A 247 20.41 1.89 7.97
N GLY A 248 20.90 0.74 8.46
CA GLY A 248 22.22 0.62 9.10
C GLY A 248 22.26 1.00 10.58
N GLY A 249 21.09 1.13 11.22
CA GLY A 249 20.96 1.42 12.65
C GLY A 249 20.94 2.91 13.01
N VAL A 250 20.59 3.20 14.26
CA VAL A 250 20.62 4.56 14.81
C VAL A 250 22.07 5.01 14.98
N ARG A 251 22.39 6.27 14.68
CA ARG A 251 23.72 6.84 14.94
C ARG A 251 24.08 6.69 16.42
N GLY A 252 25.14 5.94 16.73
CA GLY A 252 25.54 5.60 18.10
C GLY A 252 24.81 4.40 18.72
N GLY A 253 24.10 3.61 17.90
CA GLY A 253 23.37 2.41 18.32
C GLY A 253 21.93 2.68 18.76
N TRP A 254 21.11 1.63 18.81
CA TRP A 254 19.68 1.71 19.16
C TRP A 254 19.42 2.35 20.53
N ASP A 255 20.33 2.16 21.49
CA ASP A 255 20.22 2.79 22.82
C ASP A 255 20.45 4.31 22.79
N ASN A 256 21.02 4.83 21.70
CA ASN A 256 21.13 6.26 21.45
C ASN A 256 19.86 6.86 20.82
N LEU A 257 18.82 6.05 20.56
CA LEU A 257 17.55 6.56 20.05
C LEU A 257 16.83 7.41 21.10
N LYS A 258 16.34 8.58 20.68
CA LYS A 258 15.50 9.44 21.51
C LYS A 258 14.03 9.31 21.10
N ALA A 259 13.77 9.48 19.80
CA ALA A 259 12.42 9.46 19.26
C ALA A 259 12.41 9.25 17.74
N VAL A 260 11.25 8.88 17.21
CA VAL A 260 11.03 8.68 15.77
C VAL A 260 9.73 9.36 15.34
N ILE A 261 9.74 10.00 14.19
CA ILE A 261 8.50 10.34 13.47
C ILE A 261 8.32 9.26 12.40
N PRO A 262 7.34 8.35 12.55
CA PRO A 262 7.28 7.11 11.75
C PRO A 262 6.74 7.31 10.34
N GLY A 263 6.13 8.47 10.06
CA GLY A 263 5.29 8.64 8.89
C GLY A 263 5.46 9.99 8.16
N GLY A 264 6.63 10.58 8.25
CA GLY A 264 6.89 11.94 7.76
C GLY A 264 6.35 12.97 8.73
N SER A 265 6.69 14.24 8.49
CA SER A 265 6.48 15.30 9.49
C SER A 265 5.02 15.55 9.87
N SER A 266 4.08 14.96 9.15
CA SER A 266 2.64 15.08 9.36
C SER A 266 2.12 14.22 10.53
N THR A 267 2.95 13.27 11.02
CA THR A 267 2.59 12.28 12.04
C THR A 267 3.14 12.60 13.43
N PRO A 268 2.41 12.25 14.52
CA PRO A 268 2.92 12.42 15.88
C PRO A 268 4.21 11.63 16.15
N ILE A 269 5.11 12.25 16.90
CA ILE A 269 6.38 11.65 17.33
C ILE A 269 6.16 10.48 18.30
N LEU A 270 6.91 9.39 18.11
CA LEU A 270 6.97 8.25 19.01
C LEU A 270 8.22 8.30 19.89
N PRO A 271 8.10 8.19 21.22
CA PRO A 271 9.24 8.03 22.11
C PRO A 271 9.86 6.62 21.97
N LYS A 272 11.15 6.49 22.31
CA LYS A 272 11.90 5.22 22.17
C LYS A 272 11.14 3.99 22.67
N HIS A 273 10.53 4.07 23.86
CA HIS A 273 9.89 2.89 24.49
C HIS A 273 8.71 2.33 23.69
N ILE A 274 8.04 3.14 22.85
CA ILE A 274 7.00 2.66 21.94
C ILE A 274 7.63 2.08 20.67
N CYS A 275 8.75 2.66 20.21
CA CYS A 275 9.44 2.24 18.99
C CYS A 275 10.03 0.83 19.05
N ASP A 276 10.27 0.28 20.25
CA ASP A 276 10.92 -1.02 20.45
C ASP A 276 10.10 -2.17 19.82
N ASP A 277 8.76 -2.10 19.90
CA ASP A 277 7.82 -3.12 19.40
C ASP A 277 6.86 -2.60 18.32
N GLN A 278 7.03 -1.35 17.85
CA GLN A 278 6.10 -0.73 16.92
C GLN A 278 6.16 -1.35 15.51
N LEU A 279 5.04 -1.90 15.07
CA LEU A 279 4.81 -2.21 13.66
C LEU A 279 4.46 -0.93 12.90
N MET A 280 5.07 -0.68 11.74
CA MET A 280 4.57 0.37 10.85
C MET A 280 3.58 -0.22 9.85
N ASP A 281 2.36 -0.42 10.35
CA ASP A 281 1.15 -0.52 9.55
C ASP A 281 0.12 0.52 10.07
N PHE A 282 -0.91 0.78 9.26
CA PHE A 282 -1.88 1.84 9.53
C PHE A 282 -2.57 1.70 10.87
N ASP A 283 -2.89 0.48 11.26
CA ASP A 283 -3.73 0.22 12.43
C ASP A 283 -2.86 0.26 13.68
N ALA A 284 -1.68 -0.38 13.64
CA ALA A 284 -0.73 -0.37 14.75
C ALA A 284 -0.20 1.04 15.09
N LEU A 285 0.07 1.89 14.09
CA LEU A 285 0.53 3.26 14.38
C LEU A 285 -0.59 4.16 14.91
N LYS A 286 -1.83 3.92 14.48
CA LYS A 286 -3.00 4.61 15.02
C LYS A 286 -3.26 4.23 16.48
N ASP A 287 -3.10 2.96 16.83
CA ASP A 287 -3.26 2.46 18.20
C ASP A 287 -2.23 3.09 19.15
N SER A 288 -1.03 3.39 18.65
CA SER A 288 0.02 4.14 19.36
C SER A 288 -0.15 5.67 19.32
N GLN A 289 -1.35 6.16 18.98
CA GLN A 289 -1.67 7.59 18.86
C GLN A 289 -0.76 8.36 17.90
N SER A 290 -0.16 7.66 16.93
CA SER A 290 0.60 8.25 15.85
C SER A 290 -0.13 8.04 14.52
N GLY A 291 0.52 8.47 13.45
CA GLY A 291 0.03 8.37 12.10
C GLY A 291 0.98 7.50 11.32
N PHE A 292 0.41 6.82 10.36
CA PHE A 292 1.14 5.91 9.55
C PHE A 292 2.06 6.65 8.58
N GLY A 293 1.53 7.73 8.03
CA GLY A 293 2.31 8.73 7.33
C GLY A 293 3.01 8.19 6.09
N THR A 294 3.72 9.01 5.29
CA THR A 294 4.38 8.69 3.97
C THR A 294 5.29 7.46 3.91
N ALA A 295 5.42 6.69 4.98
CA ALA A 295 6.51 5.77 5.28
C ALA A 295 7.83 6.48 5.55
N ALA A 296 7.85 7.82 5.57
CA ALA A 296 9.07 8.56 5.81
C ALA A 296 9.45 8.50 7.28
N VAL A 297 10.47 7.72 7.61
CA VAL A 297 10.93 7.60 8.99
C VAL A 297 11.99 8.66 9.28
N ILE A 298 11.67 9.60 10.16
CA ILE A 298 12.63 10.59 10.68
C ILE A 298 13.12 10.11 12.05
N VAL A 299 14.36 9.64 12.10
CA VAL A 299 15.02 9.13 13.32
C VAL A 299 15.76 10.25 14.04
N MET A 300 15.55 10.40 15.34
CA MET A 300 16.24 11.40 16.18
C MET A 300 17.00 10.71 17.32
N ASP A 301 18.32 10.87 17.33
CA ASP A 301 19.19 10.37 18.40
C ASP A 301 19.23 11.32 19.63
N LYS A 302 19.83 10.89 20.75
CA LYS A 302 19.86 11.63 22.02
C LYS A 302 20.48 13.03 21.93
N SER A 303 21.40 13.26 20.99
CA SER A 303 21.99 14.59 20.75
C SER A 303 21.02 15.60 20.11
N THR A 304 19.87 15.13 19.60
CA THR A 304 18.89 16.00 18.94
C THR A 304 18.07 16.79 19.95
N ASP A 305 18.01 18.11 19.76
CA ASP A 305 16.99 18.97 20.37
C ASP A 305 15.65 18.76 19.65
N VAL A 306 14.82 17.90 20.24
CA VAL A 306 13.51 17.52 19.69
C VAL A 306 12.58 18.73 19.63
N VAL A 307 12.63 19.65 20.62
CA VAL A 307 11.77 20.83 20.63
C VAL A 307 12.12 21.74 19.46
N ARG A 308 13.41 21.94 19.20
CA ARG A 308 13.87 22.71 18.03
C ARG A 308 13.51 22.03 16.71
N ALA A 309 13.63 20.71 16.61
CA ALA A 309 13.24 19.95 15.43
C ALA A 309 11.74 20.09 15.13
N ILE A 310 10.87 19.88 16.12
CA ILE A 310 9.41 20.06 15.98
C ILE A 310 9.06 21.52 15.69
N THR A 311 9.75 22.49 16.31
CA THR A 311 9.56 23.91 16.00
C THR A 311 9.91 24.22 14.54
N ARG A 312 10.94 23.57 13.98
CA ARG A 312 11.30 23.74 12.57
C ARG A 312 10.25 23.15 11.63
N LEU A 313 9.68 21.99 11.98
CA LEU A 313 8.54 21.40 11.24
C LEU A 313 7.30 22.30 11.32
N ALA A 314 6.97 22.84 12.49
CA ALA A 314 5.86 23.79 12.64
C ALA A 314 6.07 25.05 11.78
N LYS A 315 7.31 25.57 11.71
CA LYS A 315 7.66 26.68 10.81
C LYS A 315 7.51 26.32 9.33
N PHE A 316 7.84 25.08 8.95
CA PHE A 316 7.61 24.57 7.60
C PHE A 316 6.10 24.58 7.25
N TYR A 317 5.26 23.99 8.11
CA TYR A 317 3.81 24.02 7.90
C TYR A 317 3.23 25.44 7.85
N HIS A 318 3.71 26.35 8.70
CA HIS A 318 3.28 27.74 8.65
C HIS A 318 3.64 28.42 7.31
N HIS A 319 4.84 28.17 6.80
CA HIS A 319 5.30 28.75 5.54
C HIS A 319 4.48 28.22 4.35
N ASP A 320 4.28 26.91 4.28
CA ASP A 320 3.65 26.27 3.13
C ASP A 320 2.13 26.48 3.10
N VAL A 321 1.47 26.49 4.26
CA VAL A 321 0.04 26.84 4.34
C VAL A 321 -0.18 28.29 3.90
N HIS A 322 0.70 29.22 4.27
CA HIS A 322 0.61 30.62 3.83
C HIS A 322 0.78 30.79 2.32
N LEU A 323 1.62 29.96 1.69
CA LEU A 323 1.76 29.92 0.23
C LEU A 323 0.51 29.34 -0.44
N ALA A 324 -0.03 28.24 0.08
CA ALA A 324 -1.25 27.62 -0.43
C ALA A 324 -2.47 28.54 -0.28
N GLU A 325 -2.62 29.22 0.86
CA GLU A 325 -3.70 30.20 1.10
C GLU A 325 -3.61 31.40 0.15
N LYS A 326 -2.40 31.89 -0.16
CA LYS A 326 -2.20 32.94 -1.18
C LYS A 326 -2.47 32.47 -2.60
N ALA A 327 -2.21 31.20 -2.91
CA ALA A 327 -2.56 30.61 -4.20
C ALA A 327 -4.09 30.40 -4.33
N GLN A 328 -4.79 30.13 -3.23
CA GLN A 328 -6.24 29.92 -3.16
C GLN A 328 -7.07 31.17 -2.86
N SER A 329 -6.45 32.32 -2.58
CA SER A 329 -7.12 33.58 -2.20
C SER A 329 -7.88 34.28 -3.35
N GLY A 330 -8.65 33.51 -4.12
CA GLY A 330 -9.91 33.93 -4.69
C GLY A 330 -11.14 33.52 -3.86
N ARG A 331 -11.02 32.72 -2.78
CA ARG A 331 -12.15 32.44 -1.86
C ARG A 331 -11.69 31.94 -0.48
N THR A 332 -12.05 32.70 0.56
CA THR A 332 -11.69 32.55 1.98
C THR A 332 -12.38 31.35 2.66
N ARG A 333 -11.61 30.40 3.22
CA ARG A 333 -11.95 29.62 4.44
C ARG A 333 -10.67 29.22 5.19
N SER A 334 -10.47 29.77 6.39
CA SER A 334 -9.30 29.57 7.24
C SER A 334 -9.27 28.18 7.90
N TRP A 335 -8.17 27.44 7.76
CA TRP A 335 -7.90 26.16 8.46
C TRP A 335 -7.10 26.36 9.77
N THR A 336 -7.31 27.46 10.47
CA THR A 336 -6.44 27.90 11.59
C THR A 336 -6.72 27.24 12.96
N ALA A 337 -7.76 26.42 13.10
CA ALA A 337 -8.12 25.83 14.40
C ALA A 337 -7.25 24.62 14.78
N SER A 338 -6.98 23.73 13.83
CA SER A 338 -6.22 22.48 14.08
C SER A 338 -4.75 22.73 14.43
N THR A 339 -4.10 23.69 13.75
CA THR A 339 -2.68 24.01 13.97
C THR A 339 -2.43 24.69 15.32
N ARG A 340 -3.36 25.54 15.80
CA ARG A 340 -3.27 26.13 17.15
C ARG A 340 -3.48 25.09 18.25
N ALA A 341 -4.39 24.14 18.05
CA ALA A 341 -4.61 23.05 19.01
C ALA A 341 -3.36 22.16 19.17
N ARG A 342 -2.61 21.92 18.08
CA ARG A 342 -1.36 21.13 18.10
C ARG A 342 -0.19 21.83 18.79
N LEU A 343 -0.11 23.17 18.75
CA LEU A 343 0.89 23.93 19.52
C LEU A 343 0.56 23.95 21.02
N ALA A 344 -0.73 23.86 21.39
CA ALA A 344 -1.16 23.80 22.78
C ALA A 344 -0.86 22.44 23.44
N SER A 345 -0.96 21.32 22.70
CA SER A 345 -0.63 19.99 23.23
C SER A 345 0.86 19.78 23.50
N VAL A 346 1.74 20.44 22.73
CA VAL A 346 3.21 20.43 22.96
C VAL A 346 3.59 21.21 24.23
N LYS A 347 2.86 22.28 24.58
CA LYS A 347 3.09 23.02 25.84
C LYS A 347 2.68 22.23 27.09
N LEU A 348 1.68 21.35 26.99
CA LEU A 348 1.14 20.58 28.11
C LEU A 348 1.98 19.34 28.48
N THR A 349 2.72 18.78 27.53
CA THR A 349 3.58 17.61 27.76
C THR A 349 4.96 17.98 28.34
N CYS A 350 5.41 19.22 28.15
CA CYS A 350 6.73 19.68 28.60
C CYS A 350 6.73 20.30 30.01
N SER A 351 5.57 20.53 30.64
CA SER A 351 5.48 21.05 32.02
C SER A 351 5.41 19.97 33.11
N LYS A 352 5.52 18.69 32.74
CA LYS A 352 5.45 17.55 33.67
C LYS A 352 6.61 16.55 33.58
N SER A 353 7.74 16.93 32.99
CA SER A 353 8.96 16.11 32.94
C SER A 353 10.16 16.84 33.49
#